data_AF-A0A413H136-F1
#
_entry.id   AF-A0A413H136-F1
#
_cell.length_a   1.000
_cell.length_b   1.000
_cell.length_c   1.000
_cell.angle_alpha   90.00
_cell.angle_beta   90.00
_cell.angle_gamma   90.00
#
_symmetry.space_group_name_H-M   'P 1'
#
loop_
_entity.id
_entity.type
_entity.pdbx_description
1 polymer ?
#
loop_
_entity_poly.entity_id
_entity_poly.type
_entity_poly.pdbx_seq_one_letter_code
_entity_poly.pdbx_strand_id
1 'polypeptide(L)'
;MKIIKIAALCLLSCMLSACPKQSEEYITLVNNSKQDIVFQEYRKRNITSVDTLFLCRVGAVEIPKGSSFLVHSVDDTGWKADFNIIPCLQFLIMDSETYSQYMYEPCDTIRKYVPILHHYRVSLADMEQANWTIVYPPKEKESF
;
A
#
# COMPACT_ATOMS: atom_id res chain seq x y z
N MET A 1 39.74 3.42 32.72
CA MET A 1 38.97 4.44 31.95
C MET A 1 38.70 4.10 30.48
N LYS A 2 39.25 3.01 29.88
CA LYS A 2 38.94 2.62 28.49
C LYS A 2 37.69 1.73 28.36
N ILE A 3 37.44 0.84 29.32
CA ILE A 3 36.33 -0.13 29.28
C ILE A 3 34.95 0.56 29.41
N ILE A 4 34.85 1.59 30.25
CA ILE A 4 33.62 2.37 30.46
C ILE A 4 33.19 3.10 29.17
N LYS A 5 34.16 3.56 28.36
CA LYS A 5 33.88 4.24 27.08
C LYS A 5 33.35 3.29 26.00
N ILE A 6 33.82 2.03 26.00
CA ILE A 6 33.37 1.00 25.04
C ILE A 6 31.97 0.50 25.40
N ALA A 7 31.69 0.28 26.69
CA ALA A 7 30.37 -0.12 27.16
C ALA A 7 29.29 0.96 26.87
N ALA A 8 29.65 2.23 27.03
CA ALA A 8 28.76 3.35 26.69
C ALA A 8 28.47 3.43 25.18
N LEU A 9 29.45 3.16 24.32
CA LEU A 9 29.25 3.13 22.86
C LEU A 9 28.32 1.98 22.43
N CYS A 10 28.46 0.80 23.03
CA CYS A 10 27.59 -0.35 22.73
C CYS A 10 26.13 -0.10 23.16
N LEU A 11 25.91 0.55 24.31
CA LEU A 11 24.57 0.90 24.78
C LEU A 11 23.89 1.95 23.88
N LEU A 12 24.65 2.93 23.37
CA LEU A 12 24.16 3.91 22.41
C LEU A 12 23.81 3.27 21.06
N SER A 13 24.57 2.29 20.57
CA SER A 13 24.21 1.57 19.34
C SER A 13 22.96 0.69 19.48
N CYS A 14 22.71 0.11 20.65
CA CYS A 14 21.49 -0.68 20.89
C CYS A 14 20.22 0.18 20.91
N MET A 15 20.30 1.43 21.39
CA MET A 15 19.17 2.37 21.40
C MET A 15 18.83 2.91 20.00
N LEU A 16 19.81 2.98 19.09
CA LEU A 16 19.62 3.39 17.69
C LEU A 16 19.14 2.24 16.79
N SER A 17 19.13 1.00 17.29
CA SER A 17 18.71 -0.20 16.54
C SER A 17 17.24 -0.54 16.74
N ALA A 18 16.56 0.11 17.69
CA ALA A 18 15.12 -0.05 17.87
C ALA A 18 14.40 0.86 16.88
N CYS A 19 14.43 0.50 15.58
CA CYS A 19 13.36 0.95 14.70
C CYS A 19 12.05 0.54 15.36
N PRO A 20 11.12 1.47 15.66
CA PRO A 20 9.80 1.06 16.06
C PRO A 20 9.31 0.11 14.97
N LYS A 21 9.01 -1.14 15.34
CA LYS A 21 8.32 -2.05 14.42
C LYS A 21 7.07 -1.29 14.02
N GLN A 22 7.02 -0.86 12.76
CA GLN A 22 5.82 -0.32 12.15
C GLN A 22 4.70 -1.30 12.50
N SER A 23 3.66 -0.83 13.19
CA SER A 23 2.71 -1.77 13.76
C SER A 23 2.09 -2.57 12.62
N GLU A 24 2.00 -3.88 12.79
CA GLU A 24 1.39 -4.84 11.85
C GLU A 24 -0.12 -4.58 11.62
N GLU A 25 -0.61 -3.48 12.19
CA GLU A 25 -1.95 -2.93 12.14
C GLU A 25 -2.19 -2.12 10.86
N TYR A 26 -1.13 -1.62 10.22
CA TYR A 26 -1.23 -0.77 9.05
C TYR A 26 -0.42 -1.27 7.86
N ILE A 27 -1.04 -1.20 6.67
CA ILE A 27 -0.31 -1.18 5.41
C ILE A 27 -0.14 0.29 5.01
N THR A 28 1.09 0.71 4.76
CA THR A 28 1.40 2.08 4.32
C THR A 28 1.48 2.15 2.80
N LEU A 29 0.59 2.89 2.16
CA LEU A 29 0.67 3.20 0.73
C LEU A 29 1.34 4.56 0.55
N VAL A 30 2.48 4.60 -0.12
CA VAL A 30 3.28 5.80 -0.35
C VAL A 30 3.14 6.24 -1.80
N ASN A 31 2.76 7.51 -2.02
CA ASN A 31 2.77 8.15 -3.32
C ASN A 31 4.04 8.99 -3.51
N ASN A 32 5.04 8.41 -4.15
CA ASN A 32 6.26 9.07 -4.62
C ASN A 32 6.18 9.55 -6.08
N SER A 33 5.00 9.50 -6.70
CA SER A 33 4.80 10.03 -8.05
C SER A 33 4.75 11.57 -8.04
N LYS A 34 4.73 12.18 -9.23
CA LYS A 34 4.63 13.64 -9.38
C LYS A 34 3.19 14.16 -9.34
N GLN A 35 2.20 13.28 -9.23
CA GLN A 35 0.78 13.60 -9.31
C GLN A 35 0.01 12.98 -8.14
N ASP A 36 -1.17 13.52 -7.85
CA ASP A 36 -2.07 12.94 -6.87
C ASP A 36 -2.68 11.67 -7.47
N ILE A 37 -2.79 10.63 -6.65
CA ILE A 37 -3.37 9.35 -7.07
C ILE A 37 -4.58 9.05 -6.22
N VAL A 38 -5.47 8.21 -6.73
CA VAL A 38 -6.46 7.54 -5.91
C VAL A 38 -6.23 6.03 -5.96
N PHE A 39 -6.64 5.33 -4.91
CA PHE A 39 -6.65 3.87 -4.92
C PHE A 39 -8.00 3.28 -4.56
N GLN A 40 -8.30 2.13 -5.16
CA GLN A 40 -9.34 1.23 -4.68
C GLN A 40 -8.70 0.00 -4.06
N GLU A 41 -9.21 -0.37 -2.89
CA GLU A 41 -8.83 -1.59 -2.21
C GLU A 41 -9.77 -2.74 -2.58
N TYR A 42 -9.20 -3.92 -2.82
CA TYR A 42 -9.95 -5.11 -3.13
C TYR A 42 -9.47 -6.31 -2.32
N ARG A 43 -10.39 -6.87 -1.53
CA ARG A 43 -10.17 -7.99 -0.61
C ARG A 43 -10.92 -9.22 -1.12
N LYS A 44 -10.22 -10.24 -1.63
CA LYS A 44 -10.86 -11.50 -2.07
C LYS A 44 -9.99 -12.73 -1.81
N ARG A 45 -10.63 -13.88 -1.64
CA ARG A 45 -9.93 -15.17 -1.55
C ARG A 45 -9.17 -15.52 -2.83
N ASN A 46 -9.80 -15.28 -3.99
CA ASN A 46 -9.20 -15.49 -5.30
C ASN A 46 -9.40 -14.22 -6.13
N ILE A 47 -8.29 -13.66 -6.63
CA ILE A 47 -8.29 -12.51 -7.54
C ILE A 47 -7.95 -13.00 -8.95
N THR A 48 -8.85 -12.76 -9.89
CA THR A 48 -8.76 -13.11 -11.30
C THR A 48 -8.32 -11.90 -12.14
N SER A 49 -8.10 -12.08 -13.44
CA SER A 49 -7.73 -10.95 -14.33
C SER A 49 -8.83 -9.91 -14.46
N VAL A 50 -10.11 -10.28 -14.39
CA VAL A 50 -11.23 -9.32 -14.44
C VAL A 50 -11.28 -8.41 -13.21
N ASP A 51 -10.63 -8.81 -12.12
CA ASP A 51 -10.56 -8.02 -10.90
C ASP A 51 -9.53 -6.88 -10.99
N THR A 52 -8.77 -6.74 -12.08
CA THR A 52 -7.86 -5.58 -12.30
C THR A 52 -8.57 -4.38 -12.94
N LEU A 53 -9.90 -4.39 -13.02
CA LEU A 53 -10.70 -3.29 -13.56
C LEU A 53 -11.25 -2.43 -12.43
N PHE A 54 -11.61 -1.18 -12.76
CA PHE A 54 -12.29 -0.28 -11.84
C PHE A 54 -13.53 -0.94 -11.20
N LEU A 55 -13.62 -0.82 -9.87
CA LEU A 55 -14.70 -1.35 -9.05
C LEU A 55 -15.82 -0.34 -8.94
N CYS A 56 -16.91 -0.58 -9.65
CA CYS A 56 -18.04 0.32 -9.64
C CYS A 56 -18.75 0.30 -8.28
N ARG A 57 -19.24 1.47 -7.85
CA ARG A 57 -19.90 1.70 -6.54
C ARG A 57 -18.97 1.63 -5.32
N VAL A 58 -17.69 1.34 -5.51
CA VAL A 58 -16.66 1.46 -4.47
C VAL A 58 -15.97 2.79 -4.69
N GLY A 59 -15.96 3.67 -3.69
CA GLY A 59 -15.19 4.92 -3.77
C GLY A 59 -13.70 4.64 -3.86
N ALA A 60 -12.92 5.63 -4.29
CA ALA A 60 -11.46 5.59 -4.22
C ALA A 60 -10.97 6.57 -3.15
N VAL A 61 -9.83 6.25 -2.54
CA VAL A 61 -9.19 7.09 -1.52
C VAL A 61 -8.01 7.83 -2.15
N GLU A 62 -7.95 9.14 -1.98
CA GLU A 62 -6.86 9.97 -2.49
C GLU A 62 -5.59 9.85 -1.64
N ILE A 63 -4.45 9.83 -2.31
CA ILE A 63 -3.11 9.99 -1.73
C ILE A 63 -2.41 11.13 -2.48
N PRO A 64 -2.29 12.33 -1.88
CA PRO A 64 -1.57 13.44 -2.47
C PRO A 64 -0.12 13.07 -2.83
N LYS A 65 0.45 13.74 -3.84
CA LYS A 65 1.84 13.57 -4.25
C LYS A 65 2.81 13.84 -3.08
N GLY A 66 3.81 12.97 -2.93
CA GLY A 66 4.79 13.05 -1.85
C GLY A 66 4.24 12.74 -0.47
N SER A 67 3.05 12.13 -0.37
CA SER A 67 2.43 11.73 0.89
C SER A 67 2.18 10.22 0.97
N SER A 68 1.64 9.77 2.10
CA SER A 68 1.27 8.38 2.32
C SER A 68 -0.09 8.25 3.00
N PHE A 69 -0.72 7.10 2.82
CA PHE A 69 -1.96 6.72 3.47
C PHE A 69 -1.78 5.43 4.27
N LEU A 70 -2.39 5.36 5.45
CA LEU A 70 -2.39 4.17 6.31
C LEU A 70 -3.69 3.39 6.11
N VAL A 71 -3.59 2.17 5.57
CA VAL A 71 -4.71 1.27 5.40
C VAL A 71 -4.82 0.38 6.63
N HIS A 72 -5.95 0.46 7.32
CA HIS A 72 -6.25 -0.32 8.51
C HIS A 72 -6.71 -1.75 8.15
N SER A 73 -6.36 -2.71 9.00
CA SER A 73 -6.96 -4.04 8.99
C SER A 73 -8.47 -3.98 9.26
N VAL A 74 -9.21 -5.02 8.87
CA VAL A 74 -10.62 -5.21 9.27
C VAL A 74 -10.70 -5.28 10.80
N ASP A 75 -11.63 -4.51 11.37
CA ASP A 75 -12.00 -4.52 12.79
C ASP A 75 -10.81 -4.34 13.75
N ASP A 76 -9.72 -3.70 13.30
CA ASP A 76 -8.48 -3.46 14.06
C ASP A 76 -7.85 -4.74 14.65
N THR A 77 -8.11 -5.91 14.04
CA THR A 77 -7.57 -7.21 14.49
C THR A 77 -6.14 -7.48 14.02
N GLY A 78 -5.61 -6.63 13.13
CA GLY A 78 -4.27 -6.70 12.57
C GLY A 78 -4.21 -7.45 11.24
N TRP A 79 -3.31 -7.03 10.35
CA TRP A 79 -3.28 -7.55 8.97
C TRP A 79 -2.94 -9.03 8.86
N LYS A 80 -2.16 -9.57 9.81
CA LYS A 80 -1.90 -11.02 9.84
C LYS A 80 -3.17 -11.86 9.98
N ALA A 81 -4.11 -11.40 10.81
CA ALA A 81 -5.40 -12.07 10.97
C ALA A 81 -6.24 -11.96 9.69
N ASP A 82 -6.26 -10.79 9.08
CA ASP A 82 -6.97 -10.55 7.82
C ASP A 82 -6.46 -11.44 6.69
N PHE A 83 -5.14 -11.55 6.51
CA PHE A 83 -4.55 -12.37 5.46
C PHE A 83 -4.85 -13.87 5.64
N ASN A 84 -5.10 -14.34 6.87
CA ASN A 84 -5.53 -15.73 7.09
C ASN A 84 -6.94 -16.00 6.54
N ILE A 85 -7.80 -14.99 6.47
CA ILE A 85 -9.18 -15.10 5.96
C ILE A 85 -9.24 -14.74 4.47
N ILE A 86 -8.45 -13.73 4.08
CA ILE A 86 -8.40 -13.12 2.75
C ILE A 86 -6.93 -13.12 2.28
N PRO A 87 -6.44 -14.22 1.70
CA PRO A 87 -5.03 -14.40 1.39
C PRO A 87 -4.49 -13.46 0.32
N CYS A 88 -5.36 -12.78 -0.44
CA CYS A 88 -4.97 -11.90 -1.52
C CYS A 88 -5.63 -10.52 -1.36
N LEU A 89 -4.77 -9.50 -1.27
CA LEU A 89 -5.17 -8.10 -1.23
C LEU A 89 -4.69 -7.42 -2.51
N GLN A 90 -5.53 -6.57 -3.09
CA GLN A 90 -5.18 -5.82 -4.28
C GLN A 90 -5.49 -4.33 -4.12
N PHE A 91 -4.57 -3.50 -4.61
CA PHE A 91 -4.73 -2.05 -4.70
C PHE A 91 -4.70 -1.64 -6.17
N LEU A 92 -5.76 -1.00 -6.63
CA LEU A 92 -5.85 -0.43 -7.99
C LEU A 92 -5.51 1.05 -7.91
N ILE A 93 -4.42 1.47 -8.56
CA ILE A 93 -3.97 2.87 -8.57
C ILE A 93 -4.48 3.55 -9.84
N MET A 94 -5.02 4.75 -9.67
CA MET A 94 -5.54 5.59 -10.76
C MET A 94 -5.07 7.03 -10.57
N ASP A 95 -5.15 7.82 -11.63
CA ASP A 95 -4.94 9.26 -11.59
C ASP A 95 -6.10 9.95 -10.86
N SER A 96 -5.80 10.85 -9.90
CA SER A 96 -6.85 11.51 -9.10
C SER A 96 -7.70 12.47 -9.94
N GLU A 97 -7.07 13.24 -10.85
CA GLU A 97 -7.76 14.23 -11.68
C GLU A 97 -8.75 13.54 -12.63
N THR A 98 -8.28 12.52 -13.34
CA THR A 98 -9.11 11.72 -14.24
C THR A 98 -10.23 11.02 -13.46
N TYR A 99 -9.93 10.39 -12.32
CA TYR A 99 -10.98 9.77 -11.51
C TYR A 99 -12.05 10.79 -11.08
N SER A 100 -11.64 11.95 -10.56
CA SER A 100 -12.55 12.99 -10.07
C SER A 100 -13.47 13.53 -11.17
N GLN A 101 -12.99 13.61 -12.41
CA GLN A 101 -13.79 14.01 -13.56
C GLN A 101 -14.93 13.03 -13.86
N TYR A 102 -14.70 11.72 -13.71
CA TYR A 102 -15.62 10.68 -14.15
C TYR A 102 -16.35 9.95 -13.02
N MET A 103 -16.02 10.16 -11.74
CA MET A 103 -16.52 9.33 -10.62
C MET A 103 -18.05 9.28 -10.46
N TYR A 104 -18.79 10.21 -11.07
CA TYR A 104 -20.25 10.25 -11.06
C TYR A 104 -20.90 9.67 -12.34
N GLU A 105 -20.11 9.26 -13.31
CA GLU A 105 -20.58 8.69 -14.57
C GLU A 105 -20.99 7.21 -14.43
N PRO A 106 -21.75 6.65 -15.40
CA PRO A 106 -22.02 5.22 -15.44
C PRO A 106 -20.74 4.38 -15.44
N CYS A 107 -20.80 3.20 -14.82
CA CYS A 107 -19.68 2.29 -14.64
C CYS A 107 -18.86 2.02 -15.92
N ASP A 108 -19.55 1.81 -17.05
CA ASP A 108 -18.89 1.54 -18.34
C ASP A 108 -18.13 2.77 -18.86
N THR A 109 -18.65 3.98 -18.61
CA THR A 109 -17.98 5.25 -18.89
C THR A 109 -16.73 5.40 -18.03
N ILE A 110 -16.83 5.13 -16.73
CA ILE A 110 -15.67 5.19 -15.83
C ILE A 110 -14.58 4.22 -16.29
N ARG A 111 -14.93 2.95 -16.56
CA ARG A 111 -13.97 1.94 -17.02
C ARG A 111 -13.32 2.28 -18.35
N LYS A 112 -14.00 3.07 -19.19
CA LYS A 112 -13.47 3.53 -20.47
C LYS A 112 -12.46 4.68 -20.32
N TYR A 113 -12.70 5.60 -19.38
CA TYR A 113 -11.93 6.85 -19.28
C TYR A 113 -11.00 6.96 -18.08
N VAL A 114 -11.18 6.14 -17.04
CA VAL A 114 -10.31 6.10 -15.85
C VAL A 114 -9.42 4.86 -15.95
N PRO A 115 -8.20 4.98 -16.51
CA PRO A 115 -7.29 3.85 -16.63
C PRO A 115 -6.73 3.44 -15.27
N ILE A 116 -6.58 2.13 -15.06
CA ILE A 116 -5.78 1.62 -13.95
C ILE A 116 -4.30 1.79 -14.33
N LEU A 117 -3.61 2.72 -13.66
CA LEU A 117 -2.20 3.03 -13.90
C LEU A 117 -1.30 1.89 -13.42
N HIS A 118 -1.66 1.30 -12.28
CA HIS A 118 -0.97 0.14 -11.73
C HIS A 118 -1.90 -0.67 -10.83
N HIS A 119 -1.60 -1.95 -10.66
CA HIS A 119 -2.25 -2.75 -9.63
C HIS A 119 -1.20 -3.52 -8.83
N TYR A 120 -1.27 -3.39 -7.50
CA TYR A 120 -0.49 -4.23 -6.60
C TYR A 120 -1.33 -5.41 -6.17
N ARG A 121 -0.79 -6.62 -6.26
CA ARG A 121 -1.35 -7.82 -5.62
C ARG A 121 -0.34 -8.26 -4.58
N VAL A 122 -0.79 -8.36 -3.33
CA VAL A 122 0.08 -8.67 -2.20
C VAL A 122 -0.52 -9.80 -1.38
N SER A 123 0.35 -10.71 -0.97
CA SER A 123 0.13 -11.71 0.07
C SER A 123 0.72 -11.24 1.39
N LEU A 124 0.49 -11.99 2.46
CA LEU A 124 1.15 -11.75 3.74
C LEU A 124 2.68 -11.74 3.60
N ALA A 125 3.25 -12.70 2.87
CA ALA A 125 4.70 -12.80 2.69
C ALA A 125 5.27 -11.58 1.94
N ASP A 126 4.55 -11.08 0.93
CA ASP A 126 4.95 -9.86 0.21
C ASP A 126 4.96 -8.65 1.16
N MET A 127 3.94 -8.52 2.01
CA MET A 127 3.86 -7.41 2.96
C MET A 127 4.93 -7.50 4.06
N GLU A 128 5.21 -8.71 4.57
CA GLU A 128 6.30 -8.92 5.54
C GLU A 128 7.66 -8.58 4.92
N GLN A 129 7.91 -8.99 3.68
CA GLN A 129 9.13 -8.65 2.95
C GLN A 129 9.26 -7.14 2.68
N ALA A 130 8.15 -6.48 2.39
CA ALA A 130 8.10 -5.05 2.11
C ALA A 130 7.99 -4.17 3.38
N ASN A 131 8.12 -4.76 4.58
CA ASN A 131 7.92 -4.09 5.86
C ASN A 131 6.62 -3.26 5.89
N TRP A 132 5.53 -3.91 5.49
CA TRP A 132 4.17 -3.36 5.48
C TRP A 132 4.00 -2.08 4.64
N THR A 133 4.89 -1.84 3.66
CA THR A 133 4.91 -0.61 2.86
C THR A 133 4.81 -0.90 1.36
N ILE A 134 3.86 -0.27 0.69
CA ILE A 134 3.70 -0.28 -0.78
C ILE A 134 4.07 1.10 -1.30
N VAL A 135 4.96 1.16 -2.29
CA VAL A 135 5.43 2.43 -2.87
C VAL A 135 5.01 2.52 -4.33
N TYR A 136 4.28 3.58 -4.67
CA TYR A 136 3.93 3.98 -6.03
C TYR A 136 4.71 5.23 -6.47
N PRO A 137 5.20 5.32 -7.71
CA PRO A 137 5.24 4.25 -8.71
C PRO A 137 6.18 3.12 -8.25
N PRO A 138 5.98 1.88 -8.74
CA PRO A 138 6.93 0.81 -8.46
C PRO A 138 8.30 1.23 -8.99
N LYS A 139 9.36 0.89 -8.24
CA LYS A 139 10.71 0.98 -8.81
C LYS A 139 10.73 0.10 -10.05
N GLU A 140 11.23 0.62 -11.17
CA GLU A 140 11.45 -0.19 -12.36
C GLU A 140 12.19 -1.45 -11.92
N LYS A 141 11.61 -2.63 -12.18
CA LYS A 141 12.40 -3.85 -12.09
C LYS A 141 13.49 -3.66 -13.14
N GLU A 142 14.75 -3.54 -12.71
CA GLU A 142 15.87 -3.74 -13.61
C GLU A 142 15.62 -5.08 -14.31
N SER A 143 15.28 -5.00 -15.59
CA SER A 143 15.13 -6.15 -16.46
C SER A 143 16.51 -6.81 -16.56
N PHE A 144 16.72 -7.90 -15.83
CA PHE A 144 17.79 -8.85 -16.09
C PHE A 144 17.28 -9.94 -17.03
#